data_AF-A0A7C2BZW3-F1
#
_entry.id   AF-A0A7C2BZW3-F1
#
_cell.length_a   1.000
_cell.length_b   1.000
_cell.length_c   1.000
_cell.angle_alpha   90.00
_cell.angle_beta   90.00
_cell.angle_gamma   90.00
#
_symmetry.space_group_name_H-M   'P 1'
#
loop_
_entity.id
_entity.type
_entity.pdbx_description
1 polymer ?
#
loop_
_entity_poly.entity_id
_entity_poly.type
_entity_poly.pdbx_seq_one_letter_code
_entity_poly.pdbx_strand_id
1 'polypeptide(L)'
;LVLAPEHPLTLELAAPRKREEVLAYVEAAKRKTEMERQAEGREKTGVFLGAYAVNPATGERIPIWTADYVLYAYGTGAIMAVPAHDQRDYEFAVRHGLPVRKVIERPGEPLPEPLERAYEEPGIMVNSGPFDGTESEEGKRKVIAWLEEKGVGRGRVTYRLRDWLISRQRYWGTPIPMVHCQACGVVPVPEEELPVLLPDLKDVEDIRPKGKSPLEAHPEFYETTCPKCGGPARRDTDTMDTFFDSSWYYLRYTDPHNDRLPFDPQKANAWMPVDQYIGGVEHAVLHLLYSRFFTKFLHDLGLVAVEEPFQGLFTQGMVLAWTDFGPVEVEGNTVRLPEPTRIRLEIPERELALEDVRKMGAELRPHEDGTLHLWKPAVMSKSKGNGVMVGPFVREQGADIARITILFAAPPENEMVWTEEGVQGGWRFLNRIYRRVAEDREALLQTSEVFQAEALEGEDRELYGKLHETLKKVTEDLEALRFNTAIAALMEFLNALYEYRKDRPVTPVYRTALRYYLQMLFPFAPHLAEELWHWFWPDSLFQAGWPELDEKALEKDLVEVAVQVNGRVRGTIQIPKDAPLEVARAEALKVRNVKAHLEGKEVVKEIYVPGKILNLVVRG
;
A
#
# COMPACT_ATOMS: atom_id res chain seq x y z
N LEU A 1 0.57 39.14 -13.95
CA LEU A 1 -0.26 37.97 -14.34
C LEU A 1 0.58 37.07 -15.23
N VAL A 2 0.38 35.76 -15.15
CA VAL A 2 1.05 34.79 -16.02
C VAL A 2 0.00 33.89 -16.67
N LEU A 3 0.01 33.82 -17.99
CA LEU A 3 -0.85 32.97 -18.80
C LEU A 3 -0.10 31.68 -19.19
N ALA A 4 -0.82 30.58 -19.33
CA ALA A 4 -0.27 29.39 -19.96
C ALA A 4 0.06 29.68 -21.46
N PRO A 5 1.09 29.04 -22.03
CA PRO A 5 1.45 29.22 -23.44
C PRO A 5 0.28 28.92 -24.39
N GLU A 6 -0.55 27.93 -24.07
CA GLU A 6 -1.72 27.52 -24.86
C GLU A 6 -2.96 28.40 -24.64
N HIS A 7 -2.93 29.32 -23.67
CA HIS A 7 -4.08 30.15 -23.35
C HIS A 7 -4.44 31.06 -24.56
N PRO A 8 -5.71 31.14 -25.00
CA PRO A 8 -6.08 31.93 -26.19
C PRO A 8 -5.60 33.38 -26.15
N LEU A 9 -5.72 34.01 -24.97
CA LEU A 9 -5.26 35.39 -24.75
C LEU A 9 -3.76 35.60 -24.89
N THR A 10 -2.92 34.56 -24.85
CA THR A 10 -1.46 34.69 -24.96
C THR A 10 -1.06 35.30 -26.30
N LEU A 11 -1.63 34.81 -27.41
CA LEU A 11 -1.37 35.35 -28.75
C LEU A 11 -2.25 36.57 -29.08
N GLU A 12 -3.46 36.63 -28.52
CA GLU A 12 -4.39 37.74 -28.75
C GLU A 12 -3.89 39.05 -28.12
N LEU A 13 -3.38 38.98 -26.88
CA LEU A 13 -2.86 40.14 -26.16
C LEU A 13 -1.39 40.44 -26.48
N ALA A 14 -0.69 39.57 -27.22
CA ALA A 14 0.68 39.82 -27.64
C ALA A 14 0.75 41.09 -28.51
N ALA A 15 1.44 42.11 -28.01
CA ALA A 15 1.67 43.34 -28.77
C ALA A 15 2.35 42.99 -30.11
N PRO A 16 2.09 43.74 -31.22
CA PRO A 16 2.66 43.41 -32.53
C PRO A 16 4.18 43.21 -32.53
N ARG A 17 4.91 44.03 -31.76
CA ARG A 17 6.37 43.92 -31.58
C ARG A 17 6.86 42.68 -30.80
N LYS A 18 5.96 41.97 -30.14
CA LYS A 18 6.23 40.77 -29.32
C LYS A 18 5.73 39.48 -29.95
N ARG A 19 4.92 39.55 -31.01
CA ARG A 19 4.27 38.37 -31.61
C ARG A 19 5.24 37.27 -32.02
N GLU A 20 6.35 37.62 -32.65
CA GLU A 20 7.35 36.63 -33.12
C GLU A 20 7.98 35.88 -31.94
N GLU A 21 8.43 36.62 -30.92
CA GLU A 21 9.01 36.08 -29.68
C GLU A 21 8.01 35.19 -28.92
N VAL A 22 6.77 35.66 -28.77
CA VAL A 22 5.70 34.92 -28.08
C VAL A 22 5.35 33.65 -28.85
N LEU A 23 5.19 33.71 -30.17
CA LEU A 23 4.88 32.54 -30.99
C LEU A 23 5.99 31.49 -30.90
N ALA A 24 7.25 31.92 -30.99
CA ALA A 24 8.39 31.01 -30.84
C ALA A 24 8.40 30.32 -29.46
N TYR A 25 8.08 31.06 -28.39
CA TYR A 25 7.99 30.52 -27.05
C TYR A 25 6.83 29.53 -26.88
N VAL A 26 5.65 29.86 -27.42
CA VAL A 26 4.47 28.97 -27.38
C VAL A 26 4.76 27.65 -28.09
N GLU A 27 5.39 27.69 -29.28
CA GLU A 27 5.78 26.48 -30.00
C GLU A 27 6.87 25.67 -29.29
N ALA A 28 7.82 26.34 -28.61
CA ALA A 28 8.81 25.66 -27.78
C ALA A 28 8.16 24.97 -26.57
N ALA A 29 7.16 25.59 -25.94
CA ALA A 29 6.44 25.02 -24.82
C ALA A 29 5.58 23.81 -25.21
N LYS A 30 4.93 23.83 -26.38
CA LYS A 30 4.14 22.70 -26.90
C LYS A 30 4.96 21.43 -27.17
N ARG A 31 6.27 21.58 -27.41
CA ARG A 31 7.19 20.44 -27.58
C ARG A 31 7.62 19.81 -26.27
N LYS A 32 7.35 20.48 -25.14
CA LYS A 32 7.66 19.97 -23.81
C LYS A 32 6.47 19.19 -23.26
N THR A 33 6.76 18.11 -22.55
CA THR A 33 5.72 17.40 -21.80
C THR A 33 5.30 18.18 -20.55
N GLU A 34 4.12 17.88 -20.00
CA GLU A 34 3.69 18.47 -18.72
C GLU A 34 4.68 18.17 -17.58
N MET A 35 5.20 16.94 -17.53
CA MET A 35 6.24 16.54 -16.57
C MET A 35 7.51 17.39 -16.73
N GLU A 36 7.97 17.60 -17.96
CA GLU A 36 9.11 18.46 -18.25
C GLU A 36 8.89 19.92 -17.85
N ARG A 37 7.65 20.40 -17.89
CA ARG A 37 7.28 21.77 -17.49
C ARG A 37 7.14 21.91 -15.97
N GLN A 38 6.75 20.84 -15.27
CA GLN A 38 6.60 20.82 -13.82
C GLN A 38 7.88 20.44 -13.06
N ALA A 39 8.90 19.90 -13.75
CA ALA A 39 10.14 19.44 -13.12
C ALA A 39 10.79 20.52 -12.23
N GLU A 40 11.09 20.16 -10.98
CA GLU A 40 11.80 21.00 -10.03
C GLU A 40 13.27 21.20 -10.45
N GLY A 41 13.87 22.35 -10.07
CA GLY A 41 15.24 22.70 -10.45
C GLY A 41 15.41 23.15 -11.91
N ARG A 42 14.36 23.08 -12.74
CA ARG A 42 14.39 23.65 -14.08
C ARG A 42 14.35 25.17 -14.03
N GLU A 43 15.14 25.74 -14.93
CA GLU A 43 15.19 27.18 -15.15
C GLU A 43 13.80 27.70 -15.57
N LYS A 44 13.19 28.58 -14.77
CA LYS A 44 11.87 29.14 -15.07
C LYS A 44 11.97 30.04 -16.30
N THR A 45 11.18 29.77 -17.34
CA THR A 45 11.22 30.55 -18.59
C THR A 45 9.90 31.30 -18.79
N GLY A 46 9.94 32.44 -19.48
CA GLY A 46 8.73 33.17 -19.83
C GLY A 46 9.00 34.40 -20.70
N VAL A 47 7.93 34.91 -21.32
CA VAL A 47 7.98 36.05 -22.25
C VAL A 47 6.94 37.10 -21.86
N PHE A 48 7.36 38.36 -21.85
CA PHE A 48 6.46 39.50 -21.65
C PHE A 48 5.63 39.75 -22.90
N LEU A 49 4.30 39.77 -22.77
CA LEU A 49 3.40 39.92 -23.91
C LEU A 49 3.38 41.34 -24.49
N GLY A 50 3.90 42.34 -23.77
CA GLY A 50 3.72 43.74 -24.15
C GLY A 50 2.36 44.31 -23.75
N ALA A 51 1.56 43.55 -22.97
CA ALA A 51 0.24 43.92 -22.47
C ALA A 51 0.23 44.05 -20.94
N TYR A 52 -0.79 44.77 -20.44
CA TYR A 52 -0.97 45.04 -19.01
C TYR A 52 -2.40 44.73 -18.59
N ALA A 53 -2.58 44.30 -17.35
CA ALA A 53 -3.86 44.20 -16.67
C ALA A 53 -3.94 45.22 -15.54
N VAL A 54 -5.14 45.42 -14.99
CA VAL A 54 -5.37 46.25 -13.79
C VAL A 54 -5.64 45.34 -12.61
N ASN A 55 -4.91 45.50 -11.51
CA ASN A 55 -5.20 44.79 -10.28
C ASN A 55 -6.51 45.33 -9.67
N PRO A 56 -7.56 44.51 -9.48
CA PRO A 56 -8.85 45.00 -8.98
C PRO A 56 -8.79 45.51 -7.54
N ALA A 57 -7.79 45.12 -6.74
CA ALA A 57 -7.60 45.58 -5.37
C ALA A 57 -6.90 46.94 -5.28
N THR A 58 -5.90 47.20 -6.11
CA THR A 58 -5.08 48.43 -6.04
C THR A 58 -5.36 49.43 -7.15
N GLY A 59 -5.98 49.03 -8.25
CA GLY A 59 -6.14 49.82 -9.47
C GLY A 59 -4.85 49.99 -10.28
N GLU A 60 -3.74 49.39 -9.85
CA GLU A 60 -2.43 49.54 -10.50
C GLU A 60 -2.29 48.66 -11.75
N ARG A 61 -1.47 49.12 -12.70
CA ARG A 61 -1.13 48.35 -13.91
C ARG A 61 -0.08 47.29 -13.60
N ILE A 62 -0.37 46.05 -13.93
CA ILE A 62 0.54 44.91 -13.77
C ILE A 62 0.86 44.27 -15.13
N PRO A 63 2.11 43.84 -15.39
CA PRO A 63 2.47 43.23 -16.66
C PRO A 63 1.85 41.83 -16.82
N ILE A 64 1.52 41.48 -18.06
CA ILE A 64 1.04 40.14 -18.45
C ILE A 64 2.18 39.39 -19.14
N TRP A 65 2.53 38.24 -18.59
CA TRP A 65 3.55 37.32 -19.10
C TRP A 65 2.91 36.01 -19.54
N THR A 66 3.64 35.23 -20.33
CA THR A 66 3.36 33.80 -20.55
C THR A 66 4.54 32.98 -20.03
N ALA A 67 4.28 31.85 -19.37
CA ALA A 67 5.31 30.96 -18.84
C ALA A 67 4.86 29.50 -18.79
N ASP A 68 5.77 28.57 -19.04
CA ASP A 68 5.47 27.14 -19.17
C ASP A 68 5.17 26.45 -17.83
N TYR A 69 5.53 27.01 -16.69
CA TYR A 69 5.13 26.50 -15.37
C TYR A 69 3.63 26.69 -15.07
N VAL A 70 2.92 27.53 -15.84
CA VAL A 70 1.46 27.67 -15.77
C VAL A 70 0.82 26.68 -16.73
N LEU A 71 -0.07 25.85 -16.20
CA LEU A 71 -0.69 24.75 -16.93
C LEU A 71 -2.07 25.15 -17.42
N TYR A 72 -2.31 25.06 -18.72
CA TYR A 72 -3.59 25.46 -19.31
C TYR A 72 -4.77 24.63 -18.75
N ALA A 73 -4.55 23.32 -18.57
CA ALA A 73 -5.57 22.40 -18.07
C ALA A 73 -5.83 22.52 -16.54
N TYR A 74 -5.12 23.40 -15.81
CA TYR A 74 -5.34 23.63 -14.39
C TYR A 74 -5.93 25.02 -14.10
N GLY A 75 -6.94 25.06 -13.24
CA GLY A 75 -7.60 26.31 -12.86
C GLY A 75 -8.28 26.97 -14.06
N THR A 76 -7.81 28.17 -14.44
CA THR A 76 -8.29 28.90 -15.61
C THR A 76 -7.22 29.05 -16.69
N GLY A 77 -6.10 28.31 -16.60
CA GLY A 77 -4.95 28.48 -17.50
C GLY A 77 -4.24 29.84 -17.37
N ALA A 78 -4.50 30.56 -16.27
CA ALA A 78 -3.93 31.86 -15.95
C ALA A 78 -3.80 31.97 -14.42
N ILE A 79 -2.74 32.61 -13.94
CA ILE A 79 -2.50 32.84 -12.51
C ILE A 79 -2.19 34.30 -12.21
N MET A 80 -2.56 34.74 -11.01
CA MET A 80 -1.97 35.91 -10.39
C MET A 80 -0.66 35.48 -9.74
N ALA A 81 0.46 36.09 -10.16
CA ALA A 81 1.76 35.81 -9.56
C ALA A 81 1.94 36.67 -8.31
N VAL A 82 2.28 36.06 -7.17
CA VAL A 82 2.49 36.75 -5.89
C VAL A 82 3.86 36.40 -5.33
N PRO A 83 4.95 37.00 -5.87
CA PRO A 83 6.32 36.55 -5.61
C PRO A 83 6.76 36.55 -4.14
N ALA A 84 6.17 37.37 -3.28
CA ALA A 84 6.51 37.35 -1.86
C ALA A 84 5.97 36.11 -1.12
N HIS A 85 5.00 35.39 -1.71
CA HIS A 85 4.21 34.34 -1.04
C HIS A 85 3.97 33.07 -1.89
N ASP A 86 4.66 32.92 -3.02
CA ASP A 86 4.75 31.68 -3.80
C ASP A 86 6.18 31.55 -4.31
N GLN A 87 6.85 30.44 -3.99
CA GLN A 87 8.27 30.24 -4.28
C GLN A 87 8.56 30.17 -5.78
N ARG A 88 7.64 29.64 -6.59
CA ARG A 88 7.81 29.55 -8.06
C ARG A 88 7.70 30.93 -8.68
N ASP A 89 6.75 31.73 -8.19
CA ASP A 89 6.59 33.13 -8.61
C ASP A 89 7.77 33.98 -8.15
N TYR A 90 8.34 33.72 -6.97
CA TYR A 90 9.55 34.37 -6.46
C TYR A 90 10.74 34.15 -7.40
N GLU A 91 11.05 32.90 -7.70
CA GLU A 91 12.16 32.54 -8.60
C GLU A 91 11.99 33.15 -9.99
N PHE A 92 10.77 33.10 -10.53
CA PHE A 92 10.44 33.73 -11.81
C PHE A 92 10.62 35.26 -11.74
N ALA A 93 10.13 35.90 -10.69
CA ALA A 93 10.22 37.34 -10.52
C ALA A 93 11.66 37.83 -10.37
N VAL A 94 12.45 37.19 -9.51
CA VAL A 94 13.87 37.52 -9.30
C VAL A 94 14.64 37.40 -10.62
N ARG A 95 14.42 36.29 -11.34
CA ARG A 95 15.07 36.05 -12.63
C ARG A 95 14.75 37.11 -13.69
N HIS A 96 13.50 37.53 -13.77
CA HIS A 96 13.03 38.46 -14.80
C HIS A 96 12.98 39.92 -14.33
N GLY A 97 13.51 40.22 -13.13
CA GLY A 97 13.53 41.58 -12.56
C GLY A 97 12.14 42.15 -12.31
N LEU A 98 11.18 41.30 -11.91
CA LEU A 98 9.80 41.70 -11.63
C LEU A 98 9.62 42.09 -10.16
N PRO A 99 8.63 42.95 -9.83
CA PRO A 99 8.41 43.39 -8.45
C PRO A 99 8.06 42.23 -7.50
N VAL A 100 8.69 42.24 -6.32
CA VAL A 100 8.34 41.38 -5.18
C VAL A 100 7.70 42.27 -4.12
N ARG A 101 6.41 42.05 -3.83
CA ARG A 101 5.64 42.89 -2.89
C ARG A 101 5.09 42.04 -1.75
N LYS A 102 5.58 42.29 -0.54
CA LYS A 102 5.08 41.66 0.68
C LYS A 102 3.68 42.16 1.02
N VAL A 103 2.74 41.23 1.19
CA VAL A 103 1.37 41.49 1.64
C VAL A 103 0.92 40.63 2.84
N ILE A 104 1.74 39.66 3.24
CA ILE A 104 1.59 38.88 4.47
C ILE A 104 2.89 39.02 5.28
N GLU A 105 2.76 39.33 6.56
CA GLU A 105 3.87 39.39 7.51
C GLU A 105 3.90 38.13 8.37
N ARG A 106 5.11 37.65 8.66
CA ARG A 106 5.32 36.49 9.54
C ARG A 106 5.02 36.87 11.00
N PRO A 107 4.20 36.10 11.73
CA PRO A 107 4.00 36.34 13.15
C PRO A 107 5.32 36.22 13.93
N GLY A 108 5.54 37.10 14.90
CA GLY A 108 6.76 37.10 15.70
C GLY A 108 7.88 37.89 15.03
N GLU A 109 8.92 37.20 14.53
CA GLU A 109 10.06 37.84 13.88
C GLU A 109 9.67 38.31 12.46
N PRO A 110 9.72 39.61 12.16
CA PRO A 110 9.34 40.13 10.84
C PRO A 110 10.20 39.54 9.72
N LEU A 111 9.64 39.45 8.51
CA LEU A 111 10.37 39.01 7.33
C LEU A 111 11.45 40.04 6.94
N PRO A 112 12.64 39.58 6.51
CA PRO A 112 13.73 40.45 6.07
C PRO A 112 13.34 41.22 4.79
N GLU A 113 13.95 42.38 4.59
CA GLU A 113 13.81 43.22 3.39
C GLU A 113 15.20 43.55 2.82
N PRO A 114 15.51 43.18 1.57
CA PRO A 114 14.66 42.43 0.64
C PRO A 114 14.42 40.98 1.11
N LEU A 115 13.30 40.38 0.69
CA LEU A 115 13.03 38.96 0.93
C LEU A 115 14.10 38.10 0.25
N GLU A 116 14.58 37.06 0.94
CA GLU A 116 15.54 36.09 0.38
C GLU A 116 14.85 34.93 -0.36
N ARG A 117 13.60 34.62 0.03
CA ARG A 117 12.72 33.58 -0.53
C ARG A 117 11.25 33.95 -0.28
N ALA A 118 10.31 33.24 -0.91
CA ALA A 118 8.89 33.44 -0.61
C ALA A 118 8.54 32.98 0.83
N TYR A 119 7.57 33.66 1.44
CA TYR A 119 6.96 33.24 2.70
C TYR A 119 5.56 32.69 2.42
N GLU A 120 5.40 31.37 2.50
CA GLU A 120 4.19 30.65 2.06
C GLU A 120 3.25 30.29 3.23
N GLU A 121 3.73 30.45 4.47
CA GLU A 121 2.95 30.14 5.66
C GLU A 121 1.89 31.22 5.99
N PRO A 122 0.82 30.85 6.71
CA PRO A 122 -0.16 31.81 7.21
C PRO A 122 0.46 32.90 8.11
N GLY A 123 -0.09 34.11 8.04
CA GLY A 123 0.41 35.26 8.79
C GLY A 123 -0.59 36.41 8.88
N ILE A 124 -0.10 37.62 9.10
CA ILE A 124 -0.93 38.83 9.24
C ILE A 124 -0.91 39.64 7.95
N MET A 125 -2.06 40.03 7.43
CA MET A 125 -2.15 40.87 6.23
C MET A 125 -1.56 42.26 6.48
N VAL A 126 -0.69 42.69 5.57
CA VAL A 126 -0.04 44.01 5.53
C VAL A 126 -0.07 44.54 4.09
N ASN A 127 0.06 45.85 3.87
CA ASN A 127 0.06 46.45 2.53
C ASN A 127 -1.15 46.05 1.65
N SER A 128 -2.27 45.72 2.30
CA SER A 128 -3.49 45.12 1.77
C SER A 128 -4.73 46.02 2.00
N GLY A 129 -4.52 47.28 2.39
CA GLY A 129 -5.59 48.29 2.46
C GLY A 129 -6.61 47.97 3.56
N PRO A 130 -7.91 47.81 3.24
CA PRO A 130 -8.95 47.59 4.26
C PRO A 130 -8.82 46.25 4.99
N PHE A 131 -7.91 45.37 4.56
CA PHE A 131 -7.66 44.07 5.17
C PHE A 131 -6.45 44.05 6.10
N ASP A 132 -5.69 45.15 6.20
CA ASP A 132 -4.51 45.22 7.06
C ASP A 132 -4.85 44.85 8.52
N GLY A 133 -4.00 44.00 9.11
CA GLY A 133 -4.18 43.46 10.47
C GLY A 133 -5.06 42.22 10.55
N THR A 134 -5.66 41.76 9.45
CA THR A 134 -6.44 40.50 9.44
C THR A 134 -5.51 39.29 9.33
N GLU A 135 -5.78 38.21 10.07
CA GLU A 135 -5.09 36.93 9.89
C GLU A 135 -5.41 36.31 8.52
N SER A 136 -4.43 35.71 7.85
CA SER A 136 -4.56 35.28 6.46
C SER A 136 -5.70 34.28 6.20
N GLU A 137 -6.01 33.36 7.13
CA GLU A 137 -7.11 32.40 6.96
C GLU A 137 -8.49 33.06 7.02
N GLU A 138 -8.68 34.04 7.91
CA GLU A 138 -9.89 34.86 7.92
C GLU A 138 -9.92 35.80 6.71
N GLY A 139 -8.76 36.38 6.38
CA GLY A 139 -8.52 37.26 5.24
C GLY A 139 -8.98 36.66 3.92
N LYS A 140 -8.70 35.36 3.67
CA LYS A 140 -9.18 34.65 2.48
C LYS A 140 -10.70 34.80 2.29
N ARG A 141 -11.50 34.53 3.33
CA ARG A 141 -12.97 34.62 3.24
C ARG A 141 -13.44 36.06 3.07
N LYS A 142 -12.85 37.01 3.81
CA LYS A 142 -13.17 38.45 3.71
C LYS A 142 -12.89 39.00 2.32
N VAL A 143 -11.74 38.66 1.74
CA VAL A 143 -11.35 39.09 0.39
C VAL A 143 -12.25 38.45 -0.68
N ILE A 144 -12.61 37.17 -0.54
CA ILE A 144 -13.57 36.52 -1.47
C ILE A 144 -14.91 37.26 -1.46
N ALA A 145 -15.50 37.50 -0.29
CA ALA A 145 -16.78 38.21 -0.17
C ALA A 145 -16.71 39.63 -0.75
N TRP A 146 -15.60 40.34 -0.51
CA TRP A 146 -15.37 41.66 -1.08
C TRP A 146 -15.25 41.64 -2.61
N LEU A 147 -14.56 40.65 -3.19
CA LEU A 147 -14.47 40.49 -4.65
C LEU A 147 -15.85 40.21 -5.29
N GLU A 148 -16.68 39.43 -4.60
CA GLU A 148 -18.07 39.13 -5.01
C GLU A 148 -18.96 40.37 -4.96
N GLU A 149 -18.91 41.12 -3.85
CA GLU A 149 -19.65 42.38 -3.68
C GLU A 149 -19.30 43.40 -4.77
N LYS A 150 -18.02 43.47 -5.16
CA LYS A 150 -17.53 44.35 -6.23
C LYS A 150 -17.80 43.82 -7.64
N GLY A 151 -18.27 42.59 -7.80
CA GLY A 151 -18.54 41.97 -9.10
C GLY A 151 -17.28 41.68 -9.93
N VAL A 152 -16.11 41.58 -9.29
CA VAL A 152 -14.80 41.37 -9.94
C VAL A 152 -14.17 40.01 -9.62
N GLY A 153 -14.86 39.17 -8.85
CA GLY A 153 -14.45 37.80 -8.57
C GLY A 153 -15.54 37.00 -7.87
N ARG A 154 -15.29 35.70 -7.67
CA ARG A 154 -16.13 34.81 -6.85
C ARG A 154 -15.32 33.67 -6.25
N GLY A 155 -15.78 33.15 -5.12
CA GLY A 155 -15.26 31.92 -4.54
C GLY A 155 -15.46 30.74 -5.50
N ARG A 156 -14.43 29.90 -5.64
CA ARG A 156 -14.51 28.71 -6.50
C ARG A 156 -13.67 27.59 -5.92
N VAL A 157 -14.31 26.44 -5.70
CA VAL A 157 -13.59 25.19 -5.42
C VAL A 157 -13.06 24.63 -6.74
N THR A 158 -11.82 24.16 -6.71
CA THR A 158 -11.17 23.50 -7.84
C THR A 158 -10.47 22.23 -7.34
N TYR A 159 -10.33 21.24 -8.21
CA TYR A 159 -9.66 19.99 -7.88
C TYR A 159 -8.35 19.86 -8.66
N ARG A 160 -7.34 19.25 -8.02
CA ARG A 160 -6.12 18.81 -8.71
C ARG A 160 -6.42 17.66 -9.68
N LEU A 161 -7.38 16.79 -9.33
CA LEU A 161 -7.86 15.71 -10.19
C LEU A 161 -8.28 16.24 -11.56
N ARG A 162 -8.03 15.43 -12.59
CA ARG A 162 -8.45 15.66 -13.97
C ARG A 162 -9.41 14.57 -14.40
N ASP A 163 -10.13 14.83 -15.48
CA ASP A 163 -10.88 13.80 -16.16
C ASP A 163 -9.93 12.71 -16.67
N TRP A 164 -10.46 11.50 -16.75
CA TRP A 164 -9.68 10.33 -17.10
C TRP A 164 -9.61 10.14 -18.62
N LEU A 165 -8.41 10.24 -19.15
CA LEU A 165 -8.13 9.94 -20.55
C LEU A 165 -8.14 8.42 -20.75
N ILE A 166 -9.21 7.89 -21.35
CA ILE A 166 -9.40 6.44 -21.54
C ILE A 166 -8.97 5.92 -22.92
N SER A 167 -8.90 6.76 -23.96
CA SER A 167 -8.57 6.29 -25.31
C SER A 167 -7.07 6.00 -25.48
N ARG A 168 -6.74 4.93 -26.20
CA ARG A 168 -5.37 4.46 -26.44
C ARG A 168 -5.18 4.11 -27.91
N GLN A 169 -4.06 4.56 -28.46
CA GLN A 169 -3.63 4.27 -29.83
C GLN A 169 -2.93 2.91 -29.90
N ARG A 170 -3.64 1.85 -29.47
CA ARG A 170 -3.13 0.48 -29.33
C ARG A 170 -4.16 -0.52 -29.85
N TYR A 171 -3.68 -1.63 -30.40
CA TYR A 171 -4.54 -2.71 -30.87
C TYR A 171 -5.19 -3.49 -29.71
N TRP A 172 -4.39 -3.96 -28.76
CA TRP A 172 -4.87 -4.85 -27.69
C TRP A 172 -5.59 -4.07 -26.58
N GLY A 173 -6.87 -3.82 -26.80
CA GLY A 173 -7.78 -3.17 -25.85
C GLY A 173 -9.23 -3.22 -26.35
N THR A 174 -10.17 -2.84 -25.49
CA THR A 174 -11.61 -2.86 -25.80
C THR A 174 -11.95 -1.77 -26.81
N PRO A 175 -12.53 -2.07 -27.99
CA PRO A 175 -12.94 -1.05 -28.96
C PRO A 175 -13.95 -0.06 -28.37
N ILE A 176 -13.73 1.24 -28.60
CA ILE A 176 -14.66 2.28 -28.14
C ILE A 176 -15.93 2.23 -29.01
N PRO A 177 -17.14 2.10 -28.43
CA PRO A 177 -18.39 1.90 -29.18
C PRO A 177 -18.96 3.20 -29.76
N MET A 178 -18.14 3.94 -30.52
CA MET A 178 -18.50 5.19 -31.18
C MET A 178 -18.25 5.12 -32.69
N VAL A 179 -19.03 5.90 -33.44
CA VAL A 179 -18.96 6.04 -34.89
C VAL A 179 -18.89 7.53 -35.26
N HIS A 180 -17.98 7.89 -36.16
CA HIS A 180 -17.74 9.23 -36.70
C HIS A 180 -18.42 9.38 -38.05
N CYS A 181 -19.49 10.16 -38.10
CA CYS A 181 -20.23 10.48 -39.32
C CYS A 181 -19.91 11.91 -39.77
N GLN A 182 -19.60 12.09 -41.04
CA GLN A 182 -19.30 13.42 -41.59
C GLN A 182 -20.48 14.41 -41.48
N ALA A 183 -21.72 13.89 -41.51
CA ALA A 183 -22.93 14.71 -41.40
C ALA A 183 -23.41 14.88 -39.95
N CYS A 184 -23.36 13.83 -39.13
CA CYS A 184 -23.94 13.82 -37.78
C CYS A 184 -22.93 14.12 -36.66
N GLY A 185 -21.62 14.10 -36.94
CA GLY A 185 -20.58 14.12 -35.92
C GLY A 185 -20.39 12.75 -35.27
N VAL A 186 -20.09 12.74 -33.98
CA VAL A 186 -19.86 11.51 -33.20
C VAL A 186 -21.20 10.93 -32.73
N VAL A 187 -21.45 9.65 -33.03
CA VAL A 187 -22.70 8.94 -32.74
C VAL A 187 -22.36 7.60 -32.05
N PRO A 188 -23.03 7.23 -30.95
CA PRO A 188 -22.78 5.95 -30.29
C PRO A 188 -23.31 4.77 -31.13
N VAL A 189 -22.67 3.61 -30.97
CA VAL A 189 -23.18 2.32 -31.47
C VAL A 189 -24.42 1.92 -30.65
N PRO A 190 -25.49 1.39 -31.25
CA PRO A 190 -26.65 0.86 -30.51
C PRO A 190 -26.27 -0.27 -29.55
N GLU A 191 -26.97 -0.39 -28.42
CA GLU A 191 -26.66 -1.37 -27.37
C GLU A 191 -26.78 -2.81 -27.88
N GLU A 192 -27.79 -3.09 -28.69
CA GLU A 192 -28.05 -4.38 -29.31
C GLU A 192 -27.02 -4.78 -30.40
N GLU A 193 -26.22 -3.83 -30.87
CA GLU A 193 -25.12 -4.08 -31.81
C GLU A 193 -23.79 -4.41 -31.10
N LEU A 194 -23.77 -4.36 -29.77
CA LEU A 194 -22.60 -4.78 -28.99
C LEU A 194 -22.48 -6.31 -28.97
N PRO A 195 -21.24 -6.85 -28.88
CA PRO A 195 -19.97 -6.13 -28.81
C PRO A 195 -19.43 -5.67 -30.17
N VAL A 196 -18.74 -4.53 -30.20
CA VAL A 196 -17.83 -4.19 -31.31
C VAL A 196 -16.58 -5.05 -31.15
N LEU A 197 -16.51 -6.14 -31.92
CA LEU A 197 -15.39 -7.08 -31.86
C LEU A 197 -14.11 -6.44 -32.38
N LEU A 198 -13.01 -6.64 -31.63
CA LEU A 198 -11.67 -6.31 -32.09
C LEU A 198 -11.34 -7.20 -33.32
N PRO A 199 -10.84 -6.65 -34.44
CA PRO A 199 -10.54 -7.44 -35.63
C PRO A 199 -9.41 -8.43 -35.33
N ASP A 200 -9.50 -9.67 -35.85
CA ASP A 200 -8.54 -10.76 -35.59
C ASP A 200 -7.22 -10.58 -36.37
N LEU A 201 -6.42 -9.60 -35.94
CA LEU A 201 -5.10 -9.34 -36.52
C LEU A 201 -4.07 -10.33 -35.96
N LYS A 202 -3.62 -11.25 -36.82
CA LYS A 202 -2.63 -12.28 -36.47
C LYS A 202 -1.18 -11.87 -36.76
N ASP A 203 -0.99 -10.81 -37.51
CA ASP A 203 0.34 -10.30 -37.84
C ASP A 203 0.90 -9.48 -36.67
N VAL A 204 2.01 -9.95 -36.11
CA VAL A 204 2.70 -9.34 -34.97
C VAL A 204 3.28 -7.96 -35.33
N GLU A 205 3.72 -7.74 -36.57
CA GLU A 205 4.24 -6.44 -37.00
C GLU A 205 3.14 -5.41 -37.30
N ASP A 206 1.93 -5.90 -37.54
CA ASP A 206 0.74 -5.09 -37.78
C ASP A 206 0.20 -4.51 -36.46
N ILE A 207 0.06 -5.35 -35.44
CA ILE A 207 -0.40 -4.93 -34.11
C ILE A 207 0.60 -4.02 -33.36
N ARG A 208 1.84 -3.91 -33.84
CA ARG A 208 2.89 -3.10 -33.24
C ARG A 208 2.58 -1.59 -33.42
N PRO A 209 2.45 -0.81 -32.34
CA PRO A 209 2.11 0.61 -32.45
C PRO A 209 3.25 1.44 -33.05
N LYS A 210 2.89 2.33 -34.00
CA LYS A 210 3.83 3.20 -34.74
C LYS A 210 3.51 4.70 -34.60
N GLY A 211 2.66 5.07 -33.64
CA GLY A 211 2.25 6.46 -33.34
C GLY A 211 0.76 6.73 -33.51
N LYS A 212 0.03 5.86 -34.21
CA LYS A 212 -1.44 5.81 -34.27
C LYS A 212 -1.93 4.42 -33.91
N SER A 213 -3.24 4.27 -33.71
CA SER A 213 -3.86 2.95 -33.53
C SER A 213 -3.57 2.07 -34.75
N PRO A 214 -3.15 0.81 -34.58
CA PRO A 214 -3.06 -0.15 -35.68
C PRO A 214 -4.38 -0.29 -36.45
N LEU A 215 -5.53 -0.14 -35.79
CA LEU A 215 -6.87 -0.22 -36.40
C LEU A 215 -7.11 0.80 -37.53
N GLU A 216 -6.31 1.88 -37.58
CA GLU A 216 -6.32 2.85 -38.69
C GLU A 216 -5.92 2.24 -40.04
N ALA A 217 -5.17 1.13 -40.04
CA ALA A 217 -4.76 0.41 -41.25
C ALA A 217 -5.83 -0.56 -41.79
N HIS A 218 -6.96 -0.72 -41.07
CA HIS A 218 -7.97 -1.74 -41.33
C HIS A 218 -9.33 -1.14 -41.72
N PRO A 219 -9.53 -0.73 -42.99
CA PRO A 219 -10.81 -0.24 -43.48
C PRO A 219 -11.95 -1.23 -43.25
N GLU A 220 -11.70 -2.53 -43.32
CA GLU A 220 -12.68 -3.58 -43.03
C GLU A 220 -13.26 -3.52 -41.61
N PHE A 221 -12.54 -2.91 -40.67
CA PHE A 221 -13.03 -2.66 -39.32
C PHE A 221 -13.77 -1.32 -39.22
N TYR A 222 -13.13 -0.23 -39.67
CA TYR A 222 -13.67 1.11 -39.41
C TYR A 222 -14.73 1.54 -40.40
N GLU A 223 -14.74 1.05 -41.65
CA GLU A 223 -15.77 1.41 -42.64
C GLU A 223 -17.12 0.81 -42.23
N THR A 224 -18.07 1.68 -41.89
CA THR A 224 -19.40 1.29 -41.44
C THR A 224 -20.45 2.32 -41.85
N THR A 225 -21.68 2.17 -41.39
CA THR A 225 -22.76 3.14 -41.61
C THR A 225 -23.11 3.86 -40.32
N CYS A 226 -23.55 5.11 -40.43
CA CYS A 226 -23.99 5.88 -39.28
C CYS A 226 -25.33 5.32 -38.78
N PRO A 227 -25.43 4.89 -37.51
CA PRO A 227 -26.67 4.34 -36.97
C PRO A 227 -27.80 5.39 -36.89
N LYS A 228 -27.48 6.69 -37.02
CA LYS A 228 -28.45 7.79 -37.00
C LYS A 228 -29.05 8.13 -38.36
N CYS A 229 -28.24 8.19 -39.43
CA CYS A 229 -28.69 8.69 -40.74
C CYS A 229 -28.49 7.70 -41.90
N GLY A 230 -27.87 6.53 -41.67
CA GLY A 230 -27.57 5.52 -42.69
C GLY A 230 -26.45 5.90 -43.67
N GLY A 231 -25.91 7.11 -43.61
CA GLY A 231 -24.78 7.54 -44.44
C GLY A 231 -23.46 6.84 -44.06
N PRO A 232 -22.42 6.92 -44.90
CA PRO A 232 -21.12 6.34 -44.62
C PRO A 232 -20.50 6.97 -43.36
N ALA A 233 -19.87 6.14 -42.54
CA ALA A 233 -19.25 6.56 -41.30
C ALA A 233 -18.03 5.70 -40.95
N ARG A 234 -17.28 6.14 -39.94
CA ARG A 234 -16.03 5.51 -39.51
C ARG A 234 -16.10 5.13 -38.03
N ARG A 235 -15.87 3.87 -37.66
CA ARG A 235 -15.74 3.50 -36.23
C ARG A 235 -14.58 4.24 -35.58
N ASP A 236 -14.70 4.51 -34.28
CA ASP A 236 -13.53 4.94 -33.51
C ASP A 236 -12.46 3.85 -33.54
N THR A 237 -11.22 4.25 -33.79
CA THR A 237 -10.09 3.33 -33.92
C THR A 237 -9.27 3.22 -32.65
N ASP A 238 -9.50 4.08 -31.67
CA ASP A 238 -8.85 3.96 -30.37
C ASP A 238 -9.55 2.89 -29.51
N THR A 239 -8.76 2.29 -28.63
CA THR A 239 -9.24 1.31 -27.65
C THR A 239 -9.25 1.90 -26.25
N MET A 240 -10.06 1.34 -25.35
CA MET A 240 -10.09 1.73 -23.94
C MET A 240 -8.82 1.27 -23.22
N ASP A 241 -8.35 2.10 -22.29
CA ASP A 241 -7.28 1.78 -21.36
C ASP A 241 -7.67 0.60 -20.44
N THR A 242 -6.68 -0.23 -20.09
CA THR A 242 -6.90 -1.43 -19.28
C THR A 242 -7.52 -1.17 -17.91
N PHE A 243 -7.36 0.02 -17.33
CA PHE A 243 -8.00 0.38 -16.08
C PHE A 243 -9.52 0.45 -16.20
N PHE A 244 -10.07 0.59 -17.41
CA PHE A 244 -11.52 0.50 -17.63
C PHE A 244 -12.06 -0.86 -17.20
N ASP A 245 -11.48 -1.93 -17.71
CA ASP A 245 -11.92 -3.30 -17.44
C ASP A 245 -11.68 -3.68 -15.98
N SER A 246 -10.53 -3.30 -15.41
CA SER A 246 -10.20 -3.62 -14.02
C SER A 246 -11.01 -2.79 -13.01
N SER A 247 -11.74 -1.75 -13.42
CA SER A 247 -12.48 -0.92 -12.46
C SER A 247 -13.81 -1.51 -11.99
N TRP A 248 -14.25 -2.64 -12.56
CA TRP A 248 -15.54 -3.25 -12.19
C TRP A 248 -15.54 -4.79 -12.21
N TYR A 249 -14.41 -5.44 -12.48
CA TYR A 249 -14.30 -6.90 -12.52
C TYR A 249 -14.79 -7.61 -11.23
N TYR A 250 -14.63 -6.97 -10.07
CA TYR A 250 -15.11 -7.48 -8.78
C TYR A 250 -16.64 -7.64 -8.75
N LEU A 251 -17.38 -6.81 -9.48
CA LEU A 251 -18.82 -6.97 -9.67
C LEU A 251 -19.13 -8.10 -10.66
N ARG A 252 -18.34 -8.21 -11.73
CA ARG A 252 -18.54 -9.28 -12.73
C ARG A 252 -18.38 -10.67 -12.13
N TYR A 253 -17.52 -10.86 -11.14
CA TYR A 253 -17.39 -12.14 -10.42
C TYR A 253 -18.68 -12.62 -9.75
N THR A 254 -19.57 -11.70 -9.36
CA THR A 254 -20.85 -12.04 -8.73
C THR A 254 -21.83 -12.69 -9.72
N ASP A 255 -21.65 -12.43 -11.02
CA ASP A 255 -22.48 -12.95 -12.10
C ASP A 255 -21.73 -13.09 -13.44
N PRO A 256 -20.72 -13.98 -13.50
CA PRO A 256 -19.70 -13.97 -14.55
C PRO A 256 -20.20 -14.43 -15.93
N HIS A 257 -21.37 -15.07 -15.97
CA HIS A 257 -21.96 -15.63 -17.18
C HIS A 257 -23.22 -14.88 -17.65
N ASN A 258 -23.51 -13.72 -17.07
CA ASN A 258 -24.63 -12.90 -17.54
C ASN A 258 -24.33 -12.37 -18.95
N ASP A 259 -25.18 -12.74 -19.90
CA ASP A 259 -25.04 -12.41 -21.32
C ASP A 259 -25.96 -11.24 -21.74
N ARG A 260 -26.67 -10.63 -20.78
CA ARG A 260 -27.61 -9.52 -21.02
C ARG A 260 -27.25 -8.24 -20.29
N LEU A 261 -26.59 -8.34 -19.15
CA LEU A 261 -26.15 -7.24 -18.31
C LEU A 261 -24.68 -7.43 -17.90
N PRO A 262 -23.99 -6.36 -17.48
CA PRO A 262 -22.68 -6.50 -16.84
C PRO A 262 -22.72 -7.45 -15.63
N PHE A 263 -23.80 -7.42 -14.85
CA PHE A 263 -24.12 -8.33 -13.75
C PHE A 263 -25.59 -8.14 -13.33
N ASP A 264 -26.18 -9.15 -12.68
CA ASP A 264 -27.48 -9.01 -12.01
C ASP A 264 -27.32 -8.21 -10.69
N PRO A 265 -28.03 -7.08 -10.50
CA PRO A 265 -28.00 -6.31 -9.25
C PRO A 265 -28.33 -7.13 -8.00
N GLN A 266 -29.22 -8.12 -8.09
CA GLN A 266 -29.56 -8.96 -6.93
C GLN A 266 -28.36 -9.79 -6.48
N LYS A 267 -27.61 -10.35 -7.43
CA LYS A 267 -26.39 -11.12 -7.13
C LYS A 267 -25.27 -10.21 -6.65
N ALA A 268 -25.06 -9.07 -7.31
CA ALA A 268 -24.05 -8.11 -6.91
C ALA A 268 -24.28 -7.62 -5.48
N ASN A 269 -25.50 -7.22 -5.13
CA ASN A 269 -25.84 -6.76 -3.79
C ASN A 269 -25.83 -7.85 -2.72
N ALA A 270 -25.91 -9.13 -3.11
CA ALA A 270 -25.77 -10.24 -2.17
C ALA A 270 -24.31 -10.48 -1.76
N TRP A 271 -23.35 -10.16 -2.64
CA TRP A 271 -21.92 -10.35 -2.40
C TRP A 271 -21.19 -9.09 -1.96
N MET A 272 -21.64 -7.92 -2.42
CA MET A 272 -20.95 -6.64 -2.19
C MET A 272 -21.36 -6.01 -0.84
N PRO A 273 -20.46 -5.25 -0.20
CA PRO A 273 -19.11 -4.88 -0.65
C PRO A 273 -18.11 -6.03 -0.50
N VAL A 274 -16.93 -5.93 -1.14
CA VAL A 274 -15.82 -6.84 -0.85
C VAL A 274 -15.37 -6.61 0.59
N ASP A 275 -15.48 -7.62 1.45
CA ASP A 275 -15.10 -7.50 2.87
C ASP A 275 -13.61 -7.19 3.04
N GLN A 276 -12.75 -7.92 2.31
CA GLN A 276 -11.30 -7.79 2.38
C GLN A 276 -10.67 -7.85 0.99
N TYR A 277 -10.16 -6.71 0.52
CA TYR A 277 -9.38 -6.58 -0.71
C TYR A 277 -7.89 -6.60 -0.38
N ILE A 278 -7.10 -7.40 -1.10
CA ILE A 278 -5.64 -7.55 -0.90
C ILE A 278 -4.93 -7.18 -2.21
N GLY A 279 -4.09 -6.16 -2.18
CA GLY A 279 -3.37 -5.68 -3.36
C GLY A 279 -2.36 -4.58 -3.03
N GLY A 280 -1.35 -4.38 -3.89
CA GLY A 280 -0.23 -3.49 -3.58
C GLY A 280 -0.59 -1.99 -3.63
N VAL A 281 0.19 -1.19 -2.90
CA VAL A 281 0.00 0.26 -2.74
C VAL A 281 0.21 1.05 -4.05
N GLU A 282 0.89 0.46 -5.04
CA GLU A 282 1.09 1.04 -6.38
C GLU A 282 -0.22 1.42 -7.08
N HIS A 283 -1.35 0.86 -6.64
CA HIS A 283 -2.68 1.11 -7.18
C HIS A 283 -3.46 2.23 -6.49
N ALA A 284 -2.87 2.92 -5.50
CA ALA A 284 -3.54 3.91 -4.63
C ALA A 284 -4.30 5.03 -5.38
N VAL A 285 -3.69 5.62 -6.42
CA VAL A 285 -4.29 6.72 -7.20
C VAL A 285 -4.68 6.31 -8.63
N LEU A 286 -4.71 5.00 -8.89
CA LEU A 286 -5.08 4.41 -10.18
C LEU A 286 -6.30 3.51 -9.98
N HIS A 287 -6.11 2.19 -10.05
CA HIS A 287 -7.17 1.19 -9.90
C HIS A 287 -8.08 1.42 -8.67
N LEU A 288 -7.52 1.74 -7.50
CA LEU A 288 -8.31 1.98 -6.29
C LEU A 288 -9.16 3.26 -6.37
N LEU A 289 -8.76 4.25 -7.17
CA LEU A 289 -9.56 5.44 -7.43
C LEU A 289 -10.62 5.18 -8.50
N TYR A 290 -10.23 4.56 -9.61
CA TYR A 290 -11.13 4.28 -10.73
C TYR A 290 -12.25 3.30 -10.35
N SER A 291 -11.95 2.29 -9.52
CA SER A 291 -12.96 1.36 -9.00
C SER A 291 -14.02 2.05 -8.16
N ARG A 292 -13.61 3.00 -7.30
CA ARG A 292 -14.55 3.81 -6.50
C ARG A 292 -15.43 4.67 -7.39
N PHE A 293 -14.85 5.30 -8.41
CA PHE A 293 -15.60 6.05 -9.40
C PHE A 293 -16.62 5.17 -10.14
N PHE A 294 -16.20 4.01 -10.65
CA PHE A 294 -17.08 3.07 -11.35
C PHE A 294 -18.21 2.56 -10.46
N THR A 295 -17.93 2.22 -9.21
CA THR A 295 -18.95 1.79 -8.25
C THR A 295 -19.99 2.88 -8.03
N LYS A 296 -19.55 4.14 -7.81
CA LYS A 296 -20.48 5.27 -7.63
C LYS A 296 -21.31 5.55 -8.88
N PHE A 297 -20.70 5.48 -10.06
CA PHE A 297 -21.42 5.58 -11.33
C PHE A 297 -22.49 4.49 -11.47
N LEU A 298 -22.15 3.23 -11.18
CA LEU A 298 -23.09 2.10 -11.26
C LEU A 298 -24.16 2.15 -10.16
N HIS A 299 -23.83 2.72 -9.00
CA HIS A 299 -24.76 3.02 -7.93
C HIS A 299 -25.79 4.07 -8.36
N ASP A 300 -25.34 5.15 -9.00
CA ASP A 300 -26.22 6.20 -9.51
C ASP A 300 -27.17 5.70 -10.61
N LEU A 301 -26.77 4.63 -11.33
CA LEU A 301 -27.65 3.88 -12.25
C LEU A 301 -28.58 2.88 -11.56
N GLY A 302 -28.48 2.70 -10.24
CA GLY A 302 -29.29 1.76 -9.45
C GLY A 302 -28.88 0.29 -9.60
N LEU A 303 -27.69 0.00 -10.11
CA LEU A 303 -27.23 -1.38 -10.34
C LEU A 303 -26.52 -2.00 -9.13
N VAL A 304 -25.97 -1.18 -8.24
CA VAL A 304 -25.33 -1.63 -6.99
C VAL A 304 -25.73 -0.71 -5.85
N ALA A 305 -25.98 -1.27 -4.67
CA ALA A 305 -26.46 -0.51 -3.50
C ALA A 305 -25.32 0.15 -2.72
N VAL A 306 -24.10 -0.41 -2.78
CA VAL A 306 -22.94 0.15 -2.10
C VAL A 306 -22.28 1.24 -2.94
N GLU A 307 -21.75 2.25 -2.27
CA GLU A 307 -21.00 3.34 -2.90
C GLU A 307 -19.47 3.19 -2.80
N GLU A 308 -19.00 2.29 -1.94
CA GLU A 308 -17.59 1.96 -1.76
C GLU A 308 -17.45 0.44 -1.97
N PRO A 309 -16.66 -0.01 -2.97
CA PRO A 309 -16.63 -1.42 -3.33
C PRO A 309 -15.82 -2.29 -2.38
N PHE A 310 -14.89 -1.71 -1.62
CA PHE A 310 -13.95 -2.43 -0.77
C PHE A 310 -14.10 -1.92 0.66
N GLN A 311 -14.62 -2.76 1.56
CA GLN A 311 -14.80 -2.42 2.97
C GLN A 311 -13.45 -2.44 3.72
N GLY A 312 -12.70 -3.52 3.57
CA GLY A 312 -11.32 -3.66 4.01
C GLY A 312 -10.35 -3.61 2.85
N LEU A 313 -9.26 -2.86 3.00
CA LEU A 313 -8.12 -2.85 2.09
C LEU A 313 -6.86 -3.20 2.89
N PHE A 314 -6.17 -4.25 2.47
CA PHE A 314 -4.88 -4.65 3.04
C PHE A 314 -3.81 -4.61 1.94
N THR A 315 -2.84 -3.71 2.09
CA THR A 315 -1.74 -3.58 1.13
C THR A 315 -0.55 -4.40 1.58
N GLN A 316 -0.31 -5.53 0.92
CA GLN A 316 0.82 -6.39 1.25
C GLN A 316 2.15 -5.75 0.86
N GLY A 317 3.19 -6.00 1.65
CA GLY A 317 4.55 -5.64 1.28
C GLY A 317 5.06 -6.47 0.10
N MET A 318 6.05 -5.94 -0.61
CA MET A 318 6.63 -6.61 -1.77
C MET A 318 7.49 -7.81 -1.35
N VAL A 319 7.48 -8.86 -2.16
CA VAL A 319 8.44 -9.95 -2.03
C VAL A 319 9.75 -9.54 -2.69
N LEU A 320 10.83 -9.55 -1.92
CA LEU A 320 12.18 -9.25 -2.36
C LEU A 320 12.98 -10.53 -2.56
N ALA A 321 14.00 -10.44 -3.41
CA ALA A 321 15.03 -11.46 -3.55
C ALA A 321 16.41 -10.82 -3.61
N TRP A 322 17.42 -11.53 -3.11
CA TRP A 322 18.81 -11.12 -3.23
C TRP A 322 19.18 -10.95 -4.70
N THR A 323 19.66 -9.76 -5.04
CA THR A 323 20.00 -9.37 -6.41
C THR A 323 21.44 -8.87 -6.45
N ASP A 324 22.18 -9.31 -7.46
CA ASP A 324 23.53 -8.84 -7.74
C ASP A 324 23.49 -7.50 -8.49
N PHE A 325 24.10 -6.47 -7.92
CA PHE A 325 24.19 -5.14 -8.53
C PHE A 325 25.47 -4.95 -9.34
N GLY A 326 26.44 -5.84 -9.23
CA GLY A 326 27.69 -5.84 -10.00
C GLY A 326 28.95 -5.65 -9.14
N PRO A 327 30.12 -5.56 -9.81
CA PRO A 327 31.42 -5.55 -9.15
C PRO A 327 31.67 -4.27 -8.36
N VAL A 328 32.49 -4.38 -7.32
CA VAL A 328 32.99 -3.28 -6.48
C VAL A 328 34.48 -3.45 -6.19
N GLU A 329 35.13 -2.34 -5.82
CA GLU A 329 36.52 -2.34 -5.34
C GLU A 329 36.52 -1.99 -3.86
N VAL A 330 37.18 -2.81 -3.03
CA VAL A 330 37.26 -2.57 -1.58
C VAL A 330 38.69 -2.24 -1.21
N GLU A 331 38.91 -1.06 -0.63
CA GLU A 331 40.19 -0.61 -0.12
C GLU A 331 40.03 -0.15 1.34
N GLY A 332 40.52 -0.96 2.28
CA GLY A 332 40.34 -0.70 3.71
C GLY A 332 38.86 -0.70 4.12
N ASN A 333 38.34 0.45 4.54
CA ASN A 333 36.94 0.63 4.92
C ASN A 333 36.08 1.25 3.80
N THR A 334 36.68 1.57 2.66
CA THR A 334 36.02 2.24 1.54
C THR A 334 35.68 1.23 0.45
N VAL A 335 34.42 1.25 0.02
CA VAL A 335 33.86 0.46 -1.08
C VAL A 335 33.59 1.41 -2.24
N ARG A 336 34.41 1.34 -3.28
CA ARG A 336 34.22 2.13 -4.50
C ARG A 336 33.26 1.41 -5.43
N LEU A 337 32.32 2.18 -5.97
CA LEU A 337 31.27 1.70 -6.87
C LEU A 337 31.60 2.10 -8.32
N PRO A 338 31.96 1.14 -9.18
CA PRO A 338 32.02 1.37 -10.62
C PRO A 338 30.68 1.88 -11.17
N GLU A 339 30.72 2.69 -12.23
CA GLU A 339 29.51 3.30 -12.82
C GLU A 339 28.38 2.30 -13.13
N PRO A 340 28.63 1.09 -13.70
CA PRO A 340 27.55 0.13 -13.92
C PRO A 340 26.84 -0.30 -12.63
N THR A 341 27.59 -0.51 -11.55
CA THR A 341 27.05 -0.90 -10.23
C THR A 341 26.31 0.25 -9.57
N ARG A 342 26.91 1.45 -9.59
CA ARG A 342 26.33 2.68 -9.02
C ARG A 342 25.00 3.04 -9.69
N ILE A 343 24.95 3.02 -11.02
CA ILE A 343 23.75 3.34 -11.79
C ILE A 343 22.64 2.32 -11.49
N ARG A 344 22.96 1.02 -11.39
CA ARG A 344 21.97 -0.01 -11.03
C ARG A 344 21.44 0.12 -9.60
N LEU A 345 22.27 0.60 -8.68
CA LEU A 345 21.87 0.88 -7.29
C LEU A 345 21.03 2.16 -7.16
N GLU A 346 21.02 3.01 -8.19
CA GLU A 346 20.29 4.28 -8.22
C GLU A 346 20.69 5.24 -7.09
N ILE A 347 21.98 5.23 -6.72
CA ILE A 347 22.52 6.08 -5.66
C ILE A 347 23.49 7.15 -6.19
N PRO A 348 23.53 8.35 -5.57
CA PRO A 348 24.46 9.41 -5.96
C PRO A 348 25.90 9.11 -5.54
N GLU A 349 26.12 8.36 -4.46
CA GLU A 349 27.43 8.08 -3.90
C GLU A 349 28.29 7.21 -4.84
N ARG A 350 29.56 7.59 -5.01
CA ARG A 350 30.55 6.81 -5.77
C ARG A 350 31.40 5.90 -4.90
N GLU A 351 31.42 6.20 -3.61
CA GLU A 351 32.17 5.51 -2.57
C GLU A 351 31.28 5.41 -1.34
N LEU A 352 31.29 4.24 -0.71
CA LEU A 352 30.54 3.94 0.50
C LEU A 352 31.50 3.44 1.57
N ALA A 353 31.22 3.67 2.85
CA ALA A 353 31.91 2.91 3.89
C ALA A 353 31.36 1.46 3.93
N LEU A 354 32.15 0.49 4.42
CA LEU A 354 31.65 -0.87 4.70
C LEU A 354 30.42 -0.84 5.64
N GLU A 355 30.40 0.10 6.57
CA GLU A 355 29.26 0.30 7.46
C GLU A 355 28.00 0.75 6.70
N ASP A 356 28.15 1.60 5.67
CA ASP A 356 27.04 2.08 4.86
C ASP A 356 26.45 0.97 3.99
N VAL A 357 27.29 0.11 3.42
CA VAL A 357 26.87 -1.11 2.71
C VAL A 357 26.02 -1.99 3.63
N ARG A 358 26.46 -2.20 4.87
CA ARG A 358 25.69 -2.98 5.86
C ARG A 358 24.39 -2.29 6.27
N LYS A 359 24.42 -0.98 6.54
CA LYS A 359 23.24 -0.18 6.95
C LYS A 359 22.15 -0.17 5.89
N MET A 360 22.52 -0.22 4.61
CA MET A 360 21.56 -0.32 3.51
C MET A 360 21.05 -1.74 3.23
N GLY A 361 21.38 -2.71 4.09
CA GLY A 361 20.95 -4.11 3.96
C GLY A 361 21.63 -4.86 2.82
N ALA A 362 22.80 -4.40 2.38
CA ALA A 362 23.59 -5.06 1.34
C ALA A 362 24.76 -5.85 1.94
N GLU A 363 25.31 -6.76 1.16
CA GLU A 363 26.51 -7.50 1.49
C GLU A 363 27.42 -7.69 0.27
N LEU A 364 28.71 -7.92 0.53
CA LEU A 364 29.69 -8.15 -0.52
C LEU A 364 29.96 -9.65 -0.63
N ARG A 365 29.81 -10.22 -1.82
CA ARG A 365 30.04 -11.64 -2.09
C ARG A 365 31.14 -11.80 -3.14
N PRO A 366 32.10 -12.72 -2.95
CA PRO A 366 32.98 -13.16 -4.03
C PRO A 366 32.15 -13.71 -5.18
N HIS A 367 32.44 -13.26 -6.39
CA HIS A 367 31.76 -13.69 -7.61
C HIS A 367 32.66 -14.64 -8.43
N GLU A 368 32.07 -15.41 -9.33
CA GLU A 368 32.77 -16.44 -10.13
C GLU A 368 33.85 -15.84 -11.06
N ASP A 369 33.76 -14.54 -11.38
CA ASP A 369 34.77 -13.81 -12.15
C ASP A 369 36.01 -13.38 -11.34
N GLY A 370 36.05 -13.69 -10.04
CA GLY A 370 37.17 -13.38 -9.15
C GLY A 370 37.11 -11.99 -8.53
N THR A 371 36.05 -11.21 -8.76
CA THR A 371 35.83 -9.90 -8.12
C THR A 371 34.84 -9.98 -6.96
N LEU A 372 34.75 -8.92 -6.15
CA LEU A 372 33.69 -8.76 -5.17
C LEU A 372 32.49 -8.08 -5.82
N HIS A 373 31.31 -8.64 -5.64
CA HIS A 373 30.04 -8.07 -6.09
C HIS A 373 29.20 -7.60 -4.91
N LEU A 374 28.44 -6.52 -5.12
CA LEU A 374 27.50 -6.01 -4.12
C LEU A 374 26.12 -6.63 -4.35
N TRP A 375 25.65 -7.36 -3.35
CA TRP A 375 24.34 -8.01 -3.33
C TRP A 375 23.40 -7.27 -2.39
N LYS A 376 22.16 -7.04 -2.81
CA LYS A 376 21.13 -6.39 -1.99
C LYS A 376 19.74 -6.96 -2.30
N PRO A 377 18.83 -7.09 -1.32
CA PRO A 377 17.44 -7.44 -1.60
C PRO A 377 16.77 -6.39 -2.49
N ALA A 378 16.01 -6.85 -3.46
CA ALA A 378 15.26 -6.01 -4.38
C ALA A 378 13.98 -6.70 -4.81
N VAL A 379 12.97 -5.92 -5.24
CA VAL A 379 11.68 -6.45 -5.68
C VAL A 379 11.87 -7.58 -6.69
N MET A 380 11.25 -8.72 -6.40
CA MET A 380 11.29 -9.89 -7.26
C MET A 380 10.58 -9.58 -8.57
N SER A 381 11.30 -9.62 -9.69
CA SER A 381 10.77 -9.21 -10.98
C SER A 381 11.50 -9.84 -12.16
N LYS A 382 10.79 -9.94 -13.30
CA LYS A 382 11.37 -10.47 -14.54
C LYS A 382 12.56 -9.64 -15.04
N SER A 383 12.53 -8.31 -14.84
CA SER A 383 13.61 -7.40 -15.26
C SER A 383 14.90 -7.61 -14.46
N LYS A 384 14.79 -8.01 -13.18
CA LYS A 384 15.95 -8.29 -12.32
C LYS A 384 16.45 -9.74 -12.42
N GLY A 385 15.71 -10.63 -13.10
CA GLY A 385 16.09 -12.04 -13.26
C GLY A 385 16.16 -12.82 -11.94
N ASN A 386 15.60 -12.28 -10.86
CA ASN A 386 15.64 -12.84 -9.50
C ASN A 386 14.33 -13.56 -9.12
N GLY A 387 13.47 -13.81 -10.11
CA GLY A 387 12.17 -14.46 -9.93
C GLY A 387 12.27 -15.93 -9.58
N VAL A 388 11.68 -16.34 -8.46
CA VAL A 388 11.51 -17.76 -8.12
C VAL A 388 10.21 -18.25 -8.76
N MET A 389 10.34 -19.09 -9.79
CA MET A 389 9.19 -19.60 -10.52
C MET A 389 8.46 -20.70 -9.74
N VAL A 390 7.13 -20.57 -9.63
CA VAL A 390 6.28 -21.53 -8.88
C VAL A 390 6.47 -22.97 -9.39
N GLY A 391 6.37 -23.19 -10.71
CA GLY A 391 6.42 -24.54 -11.30
C GLY A 391 7.69 -25.34 -10.93
N PRO A 392 8.90 -24.80 -11.15
CA PRO A 392 10.14 -25.41 -10.67
C PRO A 392 10.17 -25.58 -9.14
N PHE A 393 9.80 -24.55 -8.38
CA PHE A 393 9.90 -24.57 -6.92
C PHE A 393 9.04 -25.67 -6.28
N VAL A 394 7.76 -25.78 -6.67
CA VAL A 394 6.85 -26.77 -6.07
C VAL A 394 7.16 -28.20 -6.47
N ARG A 395 7.88 -28.42 -7.58
CA ARG A 395 8.36 -29.75 -7.98
C ARG A 395 9.52 -30.23 -7.12
N GLU A 396 10.38 -29.31 -6.71
CA GLU A 396 11.55 -29.62 -5.89
C GLU A 396 11.19 -29.69 -4.40
N GLN A 397 10.39 -28.73 -3.93
CA GLN A 397 10.07 -28.57 -2.51
C GLN A 397 8.63 -29.04 -2.22
N GLY A 398 7.65 -28.25 -2.65
CA GLY A 398 6.23 -28.50 -2.42
C GLY A 398 5.42 -27.22 -2.18
N ALA A 399 4.10 -27.29 -2.38
CA ALA A 399 3.21 -26.13 -2.24
C ALA A 399 3.13 -25.60 -0.80
N ASP A 400 2.94 -26.48 0.19
CA ASP A 400 2.80 -26.05 1.59
C ASP A 400 4.10 -25.44 2.14
N ILE A 401 5.25 -25.88 1.65
CA ILE A 401 6.54 -25.28 2.00
C ILE A 401 6.58 -23.83 1.50
N ALA A 402 6.23 -23.57 0.23
CA ALA A 402 6.14 -22.20 -0.29
C ALA A 402 5.18 -21.35 0.54
N ARG A 403 3.99 -21.86 0.86
CA ARG A 403 2.98 -21.14 1.62
C ARG A 403 3.50 -20.74 3.00
N ILE A 404 4.06 -21.69 3.75
CA ILE A 404 4.64 -21.42 5.07
C ILE A 404 5.80 -20.43 4.97
N THR A 405 6.68 -20.56 3.98
CA THR A 405 7.80 -19.63 3.80
C THR A 405 7.31 -18.21 3.60
N ILE A 406 6.30 -17.98 2.76
CA ILE A 406 5.75 -16.64 2.52
C ILE A 406 5.06 -16.11 3.77
N LEU A 407 4.13 -16.89 4.33
CA LEU A 407 3.24 -16.42 5.40
C LEU A 407 3.94 -16.25 6.75
N PHE A 408 5.12 -16.85 6.95
CA PHE A 408 5.87 -16.78 8.20
C PHE A 408 7.04 -15.79 8.16
N ALA A 409 7.52 -15.38 6.96
CA ALA A 409 8.75 -14.60 6.83
C ALA A 409 8.70 -13.24 7.54
N ALA A 410 7.57 -12.53 7.47
CA ALA A 410 7.38 -11.20 8.05
C ALA A 410 5.88 -10.92 8.26
N PRO A 411 5.50 -9.86 9.02
CA PRO A 411 4.14 -9.32 8.97
C PRO A 411 3.73 -9.03 7.51
N PRO A 412 2.51 -9.38 7.05
CA PRO A 412 2.16 -9.29 5.63
C PRO A 412 2.16 -7.88 5.04
N GLU A 413 2.01 -6.85 5.87
CA GLU A 413 2.11 -5.43 5.49
C GLU A 413 3.55 -4.98 5.23
N ASN A 414 4.53 -5.71 5.76
CA ASN A 414 5.95 -5.44 5.55
C ASN A 414 6.48 -6.20 4.34
N GLU A 415 7.56 -5.69 3.75
CA GLU A 415 8.33 -6.46 2.77
C GLU A 415 8.93 -7.73 3.39
N MET A 416 9.06 -8.78 2.59
CA MET A 416 9.76 -10.00 2.98
C MET A 416 10.90 -10.30 2.01
N VAL A 417 11.98 -10.92 2.50
CA VAL A 417 13.07 -11.40 1.65
C VAL A 417 12.93 -12.90 1.50
N TRP A 418 12.81 -13.38 0.26
CA TRP A 418 12.82 -14.79 -0.04
C TRP A 418 14.23 -15.37 0.17
N THR A 419 14.34 -16.38 1.04
CA THR A 419 15.62 -17.02 1.37
C THR A 419 15.50 -18.54 1.44
N GLU A 420 16.61 -19.22 1.16
CA GLU A 420 16.72 -20.69 1.27
C GLU A 420 16.56 -21.14 2.73
N GLU A 421 17.08 -20.38 3.70
CA GLU A 421 16.91 -20.66 5.12
C GLU A 421 15.43 -20.61 5.54
N GLY A 422 14.64 -19.70 4.94
CA GLY A 422 13.20 -19.61 5.13
C GLY A 422 12.46 -20.83 4.58
N VAL A 423 12.88 -21.33 3.41
CA VAL A 423 12.37 -22.57 2.80
C VAL A 423 12.65 -23.77 3.70
N GLN A 424 13.89 -23.92 4.16
CA GLN A 424 14.26 -24.99 5.08
C GLN A 424 13.56 -24.89 6.43
N GLY A 425 13.29 -23.67 6.92
CA GLY A 425 12.48 -23.43 8.11
C GLY A 425 11.06 -23.99 7.95
N GLY A 426 10.41 -23.68 6.83
CA GLY A 426 9.09 -24.21 6.49
C GLY A 426 9.09 -25.74 6.38
N TRP A 427 10.08 -26.32 5.69
CA TRP A 427 10.25 -27.76 5.58
C TRP A 427 10.43 -28.45 6.94
N ARG A 428 11.28 -27.90 7.82
CA ARG A 428 11.51 -28.47 9.17
C ARG A 428 10.23 -28.43 10.01
N PHE A 429 9.46 -27.36 9.92
CA PHE A 429 8.19 -27.24 10.64
C PHE A 429 7.19 -28.29 10.18
N LEU A 430 6.93 -28.39 8.88
CA LEU A 430 5.98 -29.35 8.30
C LEU A 430 6.38 -30.80 8.60
N ASN A 431 7.67 -31.14 8.53
CA ASN A 431 8.13 -32.48 8.90
C ASN A 431 7.95 -32.82 10.37
N ARG A 432 8.10 -31.84 11.28
CA ARG A 432 7.82 -32.07 12.70
C ARG A 432 6.34 -32.34 12.93
N ILE A 433 5.44 -31.65 12.22
CA ILE A 433 4.00 -31.94 12.27
C ILE A 433 3.74 -33.37 11.80
N TYR A 434 4.21 -33.72 10.60
CA TYR A 434 4.03 -35.07 10.05
C TYR A 434 4.56 -36.13 11.00
N ARG A 435 5.80 -35.98 11.49
CA ARG A 435 6.44 -36.93 12.40
C ARG A 435 5.65 -37.09 13.71
N ARG A 436 5.18 -35.99 14.32
CA ARG A 436 4.44 -36.02 15.59
C ARG A 436 3.17 -36.84 15.47
N VAL A 437 2.41 -36.67 14.38
CA VAL A 437 1.17 -37.40 14.12
C VAL A 437 1.46 -38.85 13.69
N ALA A 438 2.45 -39.07 12.83
CA ALA A 438 2.81 -40.38 12.33
C ALA A 438 3.31 -41.34 13.42
N GLU A 439 4.11 -40.84 14.37
CA GLU A 439 4.64 -41.64 15.48
C GLU A 439 3.52 -42.16 16.40
N ASP A 440 2.43 -41.40 16.56
CA ASP A 440 1.31 -41.75 17.43
C ASP A 440 0.11 -42.35 16.66
N ARG A 441 0.24 -42.61 15.35
CA ARG A 441 -0.89 -42.97 14.46
C ARG A 441 -1.72 -44.17 14.95
N GLU A 442 -1.07 -45.28 15.25
CA GLU A 442 -1.77 -46.50 15.70
C GLU A 442 -2.48 -46.30 17.05
N ALA A 443 -1.83 -45.60 17.98
CA ALA A 443 -2.41 -45.30 19.29
C ALA A 443 -3.60 -44.34 19.16
N LEU A 444 -3.50 -43.33 18.29
CA LEU A 444 -4.59 -42.40 18.01
C LEU A 444 -5.80 -43.13 17.44
N LEU A 445 -5.63 -44.08 16.51
CA LEU A 445 -6.72 -44.89 15.93
C LEU A 445 -7.56 -45.64 16.98
N GLN A 446 -6.97 -45.97 18.12
CA GLN A 446 -7.63 -46.70 19.21
C GLN A 446 -8.14 -45.78 20.34
N THR A 447 -7.81 -44.50 20.28
CA THR A 447 -8.14 -43.53 21.33
C THR A 447 -9.43 -42.79 20.99
N SER A 448 -10.36 -42.72 21.94
CA SER A 448 -11.59 -41.91 21.82
C SER A 448 -11.29 -40.41 21.98
N GLU A 449 -12.10 -39.55 21.37
CA GLU A 449 -12.05 -38.09 21.57
C GLU A 449 -12.93 -37.62 22.73
N VAL A 450 -13.72 -38.51 23.34
CA VAL A 450 -14.70 -38.12 24.35
C VAL A 450 -14.05 -38.05 25.74
N PHE A 451 -14.11 -36.88 26.36
CA PHE A 451 -13.74 -36.63 27.76
C PHE A 451 -14.59 -35.48 28.34
N GLN A 452 -14.50 -35.25 29.66
CA GLN A 452 -15.08 -34.08 30.32
C GLN A 452 -13.96 -33.11 30.68
N ALA A 453 -14.04 -31.86 30.20
CA ALA A 453 -12.99 -30.86 30.33
C ALA A 453 -12.68 -30.54 31.80
N GLU A 454 -13.70 -30.37 32.64
CA GLU A 454 -13.54 -30.05 34.06
C GLU A 454 -12.94 -31.20 34.88
N ALA A 455 -12.94 -32.43 34.35
CA ALA A 455 -12.35 -33.59 35.01
C ALA A 455 -10.86 -33.79 34.66
N LEU A 456 -10.30 -32.96 33.78
CA LEU A 456 -8.87 -33.00 33.47
C LEU A 456 -8.05 -32.41 34.61
N GLU A 457 -6.93 -33.05 34.91
CA GLU A 457 -5.98 -32.63 35.95
C GLU A 457 -4.54 -32.66 35.41
N GLY A 458 -3.63 -31.93 36.06
CA GLY A 458 -2.20 -31.90 35.74
C GLY A 458 -1.93 -31.55 34.26
N GLU A 459 -0.99 -32.28 33.65
CA GLU A 459 -0.54 -32.02 32.27
C GLU A 459 -1.66 -32.15 31.22
N ASP A 460 -2.70 -32.95 31.49
CA ASP A 460 -3.85 -33.07 30.58
C ASP A 460 -4.70 -31.78 30.59
N ARG A 461 -4.88 -31.17 31.77
CA ARG A 461 -5.55 -29.87 31.93
C ARG A 461 -4.72 -28.73 31.34
N GLU A 462 -3.40 -28.76 31.56
CA GLU A 462 -2.47 -27.77 31.00
C GLU A 462 -2.46 -27.81 29.47
N LEU A 463 -2.43 -29.01 28.85
CA LEU A 463 -2.51 -29.16 27.40
C LEU A 463 -3.83 -28.60 26.85
N TYR A 464 -4.95 -28.88 27.52
CA TYR A 464 -6.26 -28.39 27.11
C TYR A 464 -6.36 -26.86 27.19
N GLY A 465 -5.87 -26.25 28.28
CA GLY A 465 -5.79 -24.80 28.39
C GLY A 465 -4.90 -24.19 27.29
N LYS A 466 -3.73 -24.77 27.06
CA LYS A 466 -2.79 -24.31 26.02
C LYS A 466 -3.36 -24.45 24.60
N LEU A 467 -4.15 -25.49 24.35
CA LEU A 467 -4.86 -25.68 23.08
C LEU A 467 -5.81 -24.52 22.82
N HIS A 468 -6.65 -24.17 23.80
CA HIS A 468 -7.61 -23.08 23.66
C HIS A 468 -6.97 -21.69 23.65
N GLU A 469 -5.87 -21.47 24.39
CA GLU A 469 -5.04 -20.26 24.26
C GLU A 469 -4.52 -20.10 22.83
N THR A 470 -4.07 -21.20 22.23
CA THR A 470 -3.54 -21.23 20.86
C THR A 470 -4.65 -20.99 19.84
N LEU A 471 -5.80 -21.67 20.01
CA LEU A 471 -6.98 -21.48 19.15
C LEU A 471 -7.44 -20.03 19.14
N LYS A 472 -7.55 -19.41 20.32
CA LYS A 472 -7.90 -17.99 20.43
C LYS A 472 -6.93 -17.12 19.66
N LYS A 473 -5.62 -17.29 19.89
CA LYS A 473 -4.58 -16.51 19.23
C LYS A 473 -4.59 -16.68 17.71
N VAL A 474 -4.69 -17.92 17.22
CA VAL A 474 -4.69 -18.23 15.79
C VAL A 474 -5.93 -17.65 15.11
N THR A 475 -7.11 -17.76 15.73
CA THR A 475 -8.37 -17.22 15.20
C THR A 475 -8.30 -15.68 15.10
N GLU A 476 -7.95 -15.00 16.19
CA GLU A 476 -7.84 -13.53 16.23
C GLU A 476 -6.78 -12.99 15.25
N ASP A 477 -5.69 -13.74 15.05
CA ASP A 477 -4.65 -13.37 14.09
C ASP A 477 -5.06 -13.64 12.64
N LEU A 478 -5.76 -14.73 12.36
CA LEU A 478 -6.31 -15.01 11.02
C LEU A 478 -7.29 -13.92 10.59
N GLU A 479 -8.22 -13.55 11.47
CA GLU A 479 -9.20 -12.48 11.23
C GLU A 479 -8.54 -11.12 10.99
N ALA A 480 -7.41 -10.86 11.67
CA ALA A 480 -6.65 -9.63 11.53
C ALA A 480 -5.50 -9.71 10.49
N LEU A 481 -5.45 -10.78 9.69
CA LEU A 481 -4.44 -11.02 8.66
C LEU A 481 -2.99 -11.07 9.18
N ARG A 482 -2.77 -11.41 10.46
CA ARG A 482 -1.44 -11.58 11.08
C ARG A 482 -0.93 -13.03 10.94
N PHE A 483 -0.74 -13.48 9.71
CA PHE A 483 -0.45 -14.89 9.40
C PHE A 483 0.86 -15.39 10.04
N ASN A 484 1.88 -14.54 10.15
CA ASN A 484 3.17 -14.91 10.72
C ASN A 484 3.07 -15.25 12.21
N THR A 485 2.31 -14.48 12.99
CA THR A 485 2.11 -14.76 14.42
C THR A 485 1.12 -15.89 14.67
N ALA A 486 0.15 -16.11 13.77
CA ALA A 486 -0.69 -17.31 13.80
C ALA A 486 0.15 -18.59 13.61
N ILE A 487 1.04 -18.62 12.62
CA ILE A 487 1.96 -19.75 12.39
C ILE A 487 2.94 -19.90 13.57
N ALA A 488 3.44 -18.80 14.14
CA ALA A 488 4.29 -18.85 15.33
C ALA A 488 3.58 -19.53 16.52
N ALA A 489 2.29 -19.23 16.74
CA ALA A 489 1.48 -19.87 17.78
C ALA A 489 1.32 -21.39 17.52
N LEU A 490 1.11 -21.79 16.26
CA LEU A 490 1.09 -23.21 15.87
C LEU A 490 2.44 -23.92 16.06
N MET A 491 3.56 -23.23 15.82
CA MET A 491 4.90 -23.75 16.11
C MET A 491 5.13 -23.93 17.61
N GLU A 492 4.71 -22.95 18.43
CA GLU A 492 4.80 -23.03 19.88
C GLU A 492 3.95 -24.18 20.42
N PHE A 493 2.71 -24.33 19.95
CA PHE A 493 1.83 -25.40 20.36
C PHE A 493 2.32 -26.77 19.89
N LEU A 494 2.95 -26.86 18.72
CA LEU A 494 3.64 -28.08 18.30
C LEU A 494 4.73 -28.49 19.30
N ASN A 495 5.52 -27.54 19.80
CA ASN A 495 6.50 -27.82 20.84
C ASN A 495 5.83 -28.34 22.13
N ALA A 496 4.70 -27.74 22.54
CA ALA A 496 3.93 -28.21 23.70
C ALA A 496 3.43 -29.65 23.53
N LEU A 497 2.98 -30.05 22.32
CA LEU A 497 2.62 -31.43 22.02
C LEU A 497 3.81 -32.39 22.14
N TYR A 498 5.00 -31.96 21.72
CA TYR A 498 6.23 -32.74 21.89
C TYR A 498 6.63 -32.90 23.36
N GLU A 499 6.55 -31.83 24.16
CA GLU A 499 6.84 -31.89 25.60
C GLU A 499 5.83 -32.78 26.33
N TYR A 500 4.53 -32.60 26.08
CA TYR A 500 3.47 -33.45 26.64
C TYR A 500 3.71 -34.94 26.39
N ARG A 501 4.16 -35.30 25.18
CA ARG A 501 4.41 -36.70 24.81
C ARG A 501 5.65 -37.33 25.44
N LYS A 502 6.53 -36.55 26.09
CA LYS A 502 7.64 -37.11 26.87
C LYS A 502 7.14 -37.84 28.12
N ASP A 503 6.11 -37.28 28.75
CA ASP A 503 5.66 -37.69 30.08
C ASP A 503 4.28 -38.36 30.07
N ARG A 504 3.41 -38.02 29.09
CA ARG A 504 2.04 -38.55 28.96
C ARG A 504 1.86 -39.38 27.71
N PRO A 505 1.11 -40.50 27.75
CA PRO A 505 0.77 -41.29 26.57
C PRO A 505 -0.22 -40.56 25.64
N VAL A 506 -0.65 -41.23 24.58
CA VAL A 506 -1.79 -40.77 23.76
C VAL A 506 -3.06 -40.86 24.60
N THR A 507 -3.70 -39.71 24.85
CA THR A 507 -4.93 -39.55 25.64
C THR A 507 -6.06 -38.95 24.79
N PRO A 508 -7.32 -38.99 25.25
CA PRO A 508 -8.44 -38.32 24.57
C PRO A 508 -8.24 -36.82 24.34
N VAL A 509 -7.66 -36.12 25.31
CA VAL A 509 -7.33 -34.69 25.19
C VAL A 509 -6.24 -34.46 24.13
N TYR A 510 -5.24 -35.34 24.05
CA TYR A 510 -4.20 -35.25 23.01
C TYR A 510 -4.75 -35.52 21.61
N ARG A 511 -5.64 -36.50 21.45
CA ARG A 511 -6.32 -36.74 20.18
C ARG A 511 -7.15 -35.52 19.74
N THR A 512 -7.84 -34.89 20.69
CA THR A 512 -8.58 -33.64 20.46
C THR A 512 -7.65 -32.48 20.09
N ALA A 513 -6.50 -32.36 20.75
CA ALA A 513 -5.50 -31.36 20.43
C ALA A 513 -4.98 -31.50 19.00
N LEU A 514 -4.73 -32.74 18.52
CA LEU A 514 -4.32 -32.97 17.14
C LEU A 514 -5.45 -32.68 16.14
N ARG A 515 -6.70 -33.01 16.45
CA ARG A 515 -7.86 -32.63 15.63
C ARG A 515 -7.91 -31.12 15.39
N TYR A 516 -7.86 -30.35 16.48
CA TYR A 516 -7.88 -28.90 16.42
C TYR A 516 -6.62 -28.33 15.75
N TYR A 517 -5.45 -28.94 15.98
CA TYR A 517 -4.21 -28.54 15.33
C TYR A 517 -4.34 -28.62 13.81
N LEU A 518 -4.86 -29.73 13.28
CA LEU A 518 -5.02 -29.93 11.83
C LEU A 518 -6.04 -28.96 11.23
N GLN A 519 -7.14 -28.68 11.94
CA GLN A 519 -8.11 -27.65 11.54
C GLN A 519 -7.46 -26.26 11.48
N MET A 520 -6.69 -25.88 12.50
CA MET A 520 -6.00 -24.58 12.51
C MET A 520 -4.85 -24.50 11.49
N LEU A 521 -4.24 -25.62 11.13
CA LEU A 521 -3.18 -25.70 10.14
C LEU A 521 -3.71 -25.54 8.70
N PHE A 522 -4.95 -25.97 8.46
CA PHE A 522 -5.55 -26.07 7.12
C PHE A 522 -5.46 -24.79 6.27
N PRO A 523 -5.70 -23.57 6.80
CA PRO A 523 -5.54 -22.34 6.02
C PRO A 523 -4.11 -22.09 5.54
N PHE A 524 -3.11 -22.64 6.23
CA PHE A 524 -1.68 -22.38 5.97
C PHE A 524 -1.04 -23.49 5.13
N ALA A 525 -1.22 -24.76 5.55
CA ALA A 525 -0.66 -25.95 4.91
C ALA A 525 -1.77 -26.98 4.62
N PRO A 526 -2.67 -26.67 3.67
CA PRO A 526 -3.88 -27.46 3.46
C PRO A 526 -3.58 -28.91 3.04
N HIS A 527 -2.54 -29.16 2.25
CA HIS A 527 -2.29 -30.51 1.72
C HIS A 527 -1.83 -31.45 2.83
N LEU A 528 -0.86 -31.02 3.66
CA LEU A 528 -0.41 -31.80 4.80
C LEU A 528 -1.52 -31.97 5.85
N ALA A 529 -2.30 -30.92 6.11
CA ALA A 529 -3.41 -31.00 7.04
C ALA A 529 -4.45 -32.03 6.56
N GLU A 530 -4.85 -31.98 5.29
CA GLU A 530 -5.83 -32.90 4.69
C GLU A 530 -5.36 -34.36 4.74
N GLU A 531 -4.09 -34.61 4.41
CA GLU A 531 -3.49 -35.94 4.43
C GLU A 531 -3.52 -36.55 5.85
N LEU A 532 -3.05 -35.79 6.84
CA LEU A 532 -3.02 -36.25 8.23
C LEU A 532 -4.43 -36.40 8.82
N TRP A 533 -5.37 -35.56 8.40
CA TRP A 533 -6.77 -35.64 8.81
C TRP A 533 -7.44 -36.93 8.36
N HIS A 534 -7.25 -37.32 7.10
CA HIS A 534 -7.86 -38.52 6.53
C HIS A 534 -7.32 -39.84 7.12
N TRP A 535 -6.29 -39.78 7.96
CA TRP A 535 -5.87 -40.96 8.73
C TRP A 535 -6.88 -41.33 9.82
N PHE A 536 -7.72 -40.40 10.29
CA PHE A 536 -8.59 -40.60 11.44
C PHE A 536 -10.07 -40.21 11.21
N TRP A 537 -10.34 -39.31 10.26
CA TRP A 537 -11.68 -38.84 9.94
C TRP A 537 -11.97 -38.97 8.43
N PRO A 538 -13.21 -39.26 8.02
CA PRO A 538 -13.53 -39.59 6.63
C PRO A 538 -13.79 -38.38 5.74
N ASP A 539 -14.31 -37.29 6.30
CA ASP A 539 -14.76 -36.11 5.56
C ASP A 539 -13.62 -35.10 5.40
N SER A 540 -13.72 -34.22 4.39
CA SER A 540 -12.71 -33.17 4.18
C SER A 540 -12.67 -32.15 5.34
N LEU A 541 -11.52 -31.55 5.59
CA LEU A 541 -11.36 -30.47 6.58
C LEU A 541 -12.30 -29.29 6.34
N PHE A 542 -12.71 -29.04 5.09
CA PHE A 542 -13.74 -28.03 4.79
C PHE A 542 -15.05 -28.28 5.55
N GLN A 543 -15.43 -29.53 5.78
CA GLN A 543 -16.66 -29.92 6.46
C GLN A 543 -16.49 -30.07 7.97
N ALA A 544 -15.25 -30.04 8.47
CA ALA A 544 -14.94 -30.15 9.89
C ALA A 544 -15.33 -28.88 10.69
N GLY A 545 -15.57 -27.76 10.00
CA GLY A 545 -15.77 -26.45 10.62
C GLY A 545 -14.50 -25.91 11.27
N TRP A 546 -14.62 -24.72 11.88
CA TRP A 546 -13.55 -24.14 12.71
C TRP A 546 -13.73 -24.57 14.17
N PRO A 547 -12.65 -24.87 14.93
CA PRO A 547 -12.78 -25.30 16.31
C PRO A 547 -13.47 -24.25 17.21
N GLU A 548 -14.30 -24.71 18.13
CA GLU A 548 -15.01 -23.84 19.08
C GLU A 548 -14.12 -23.50 20.28
N LEU A 549 -14.11 -22.22 20.68
CA LEU A 549 -13.34 -21.73 21.82
C LEU A 549 -14.09 -22.00 23.14
N ASP A 550 -13.42 -22.68 24.07
CA ASP A 550 -13.84 -22.75 25.48
C ASP A 550 -13.14 -21.64 26.28
N GLU A 551 -13.90 -20.59 26.62
CA GLU A 551 -13.38 -19.47 27.42
C GLU A 551 -12.97 -19.91 28.84
N LYS A 552 -13.55 -20.98 29.41
CA LYS A 552 -13.16 -21.47 30.74
C LYS A 552 -11.77 -22.09 30.73
N ALA A 553 -11.38 -22.73 29.62
CA ALA A 553 -10.05 -23.32 29.47
C ALA A 553 -8.92 -22.27 29.49
N LEU A 554 -9.25 -21.00 29.28
CA LEU A 554 -8.29 -19.88 29.35
C LEU A 554 -8.03 -19.41 30.80
N GLU A 555 -8.83 -19.87 31.76
CA GLU A 555 -8.64 -19.52 33.16
C GLU A 555 -7.39 -20.22 33.72
N LYS A 556 -6.45 -19.43 34.25
CA LYS A 556 -5.25 -19.96 34.90
C LYS A 556 -5.46 -20.06 36.40
N ASP A 557 -5.39 -21.29 36.91
CA ASP A 557 -5.43 -21.58 38.35
C ASP A 557 -4.19 -21.03 39.07
N LEU A 558 -3.03 -21.09 38.41
CA LEU A 558 -1.76 -20.54 38.88
C LEU A 558 -1.17 -19.63 37.79
N VAL A 559 -0.65 -18.48 38.19
CA VAL A 559 -0.03 -17.50 37.31
C VAL A 559 1.41 -17.24 37.73
N GLU A 560 2.28 -17.07 36.74
CA GLU A 560 3.64 -16.64 36.98
C GLU A 560 3.65 -15.14 37.29
N VAL A 561 4.10 -14.79 38.50
CA VAL A 561 4.25 -13.40 38.95
C VAL A 561 5.73 -13.04 38.97
N ALA A 562 6.09 -11.97 38.27
CA ALA A 562 7.45 -11.45 38.29
C ALA A 562 7.76 -10.80 39.64
N VAL A 563 8.88 -11.19 40.25
CA VAL A 563 9.34 -10.62 41.53
C VAL A 563 10.47 -9.64 41.26
N GLN A 564 10.27 -8.39 41.62
CA GLN A 564 11.23 -7.30 41.49
C GLN A 564 11.76 -6.85 42.85
N VAL A 565 13.00 -6.37 42.86
CA VAL A 565 13.58 -5.64 43.99
C VAL A 565 14.09 -4.29 43.45
N ASN A 566 13.56 -3.19 43.98
CA ASN A 566 13.82 -1.82 43.49
C ASN A 566 13.62 -1.69 41.95
N GLY A 567 12.53 -2.27 41.43
CA GLY A 567 12.15 -2.15 40.03
C GLY A 567 12.93 -3.05 39.04
N ARG A 568 13.87 -3.88 39.53
CA ARG A 568 14.59 -4.86 38.69
C ARG A 568 14.11 -6.27 38.99
N VAL A 569 13.80 -7.06 37.97
CA VAL A 569 13.36 -8.47 38.12
C VAL A 569 14.49 -9.30 38.73
N ARG A 570 14.15 -10.10 39.74
CA ARG A 570 15.06 -10.98 40.49
C ARG A 570 14.62 -12.44 40.51
N GLY A 571 13.43 -12.73 40.02
CA GLY A 571 12.93 -14.08 39.74
C GLY A 571 11.44 -14.05 39.45
N THR A 572 10.84 -15.23 39.35
CA THR A 572 9.40 -15.41 39.20
C THR A 572 8.90 -16.41 40.25
N ILE A 573 7.60 -16.34 40.55
CA ILE A 573 6.90 -17.28 41.43
C ILE A 573 5.60 -17.74 40.77
N GLN A 574 5.15 -18.94 41.09
CA GLN A 574 3.86 -19.49 40.64
C GLN A 574 2.88 -19.44 41.81
N ILE A 575 1.83 -18.63 41.70
CA ILE A 575 0.81 -18.47 42.76
C ILE A 575 -0.58 -18.39 42.15
N PRO A 576 -1.66 -18.70 42.90
CA PRO A 576 -3.02 -18.48 42.42
C PRO A 576 -3.24 -17.05 41.93
N LYS A 577 -4.04 -16.86 40.88
CA LYS A 577 -4.30 -15.53 40.29
C LYS A 577 -4.78 -14.50 41.31
N ASP A 578 -5.63 -14.96 42.24
CA ASP A 578 -6.19 -14.16 43.32
C ASP A 578 -5.43 -14.33 44.65
N ALA A 579 -4.20 -14.83 44.61
CA ALA A 579 -3.37 -14.99 45.79
C ALA A 579 -3.14 -13.63 46.46
N PRO A 580 -3.41 -13.50 47.78
CA PRO A 580 -3.20 -12.26 48.51
C PRO A 580 -1.69 -11.97 48.63
N LEU A 581 -1.36 -10.70 48.91
CA LEU A 581 0.02 -10.21 48.95
C LEU A 581 0.92 -11.05 49.87
N GLU A 582 0.38 -11.54 50.98
CA GLU A 582 1.08 -12.35 51.97
C GLU A 582 1.59 -13.66 51.36
N VAL A 583 0.78 -14.30 50.50
CA VAL A 583 1.15 -15.53 49.80
C VAL A 583 2.21 -15.24 48.74
N ALA A 584 2.01 -14.18 47.95
CA ALA A 584 2.99 -13.74 46.95
C ALA A 584 4.35 -13.41 47.60
N ARG A 585 4.34 -12.70 48.73
CA ARG A 585 5.53 -12.36 49.52
C ARG A 585 6.22 -13.61 50.06
N ALA A 586 5.46 -14.54 50.64
CA ALA A 586 6.00 -15.78 51.20
C ALA A 586 6.71 -16.63 50.13
N GLU A 587 6.12 -16.77 48.94
CA GLU A 587 6.74 -17.48 47.82
C GLU A 587 7.95 -16.72 47.25
N ALA A 588 7.87 -15.40 47.12
CA ALA A 588 8.98 -14.57 46.65
C ALA A 588 10.23 -14.71 47.53
N LEU A 589 10.05 -14.84 48.85
CA LEU A 589 11.12 -15.07 49.80
C LEU A 589 11.74 -16.49 49.69
N LYS A 590 11.14 -17.43 48.99
CA LYS A 590 11.77 -18.73 48.71
C LYS A 590 12.73 -18.66 47.53
N VAL A 591 12.58 -17.66 46.65
CA VAL A 591 13.46 -17.46 45.50
C VAL A 591 14.84 -16.98 45.96
N ARG A 592 15.86 -17.81 45.72
CA ARG A 592 17.24 -17.59 46.17
C ARG A 592 17.79 -16.21 45.82
N ASN A 593 17.57 -15.76 44.58
CA ASN A 593 18.10 -14.50 44.09
C ASN A 593 17.36 -13.28 44.67
N VAL A 594 16.06 -13.41 44.98
CA VAL A 594 15.29 -12.38 45.66
C VAL A 594 15.81 -12.21 47.10
N LYS A 595 16.00 -13.31 47.82
CA LYS A 595 16.63 -13.33 49.17
C LYS A 595 17.98 -12.64 49.21
N ALA A 596 18.89 -12.98 48.29
CA ALA A 596 20.21 -12.37 48.23
C ALA A 596 20.17 -10.84 48.05
N HIS A 597 19.13 -10.31 47.42
CA HIS A 597 18.94 -8.87 47.22
C HIS A 597 18.22 -8.17 48.37
N LEU A 598 17.66 -8.93 49.32
CA LEU A 598 17.00 -8.47 50.53
C LEU A 598 17.92 -8.57 51.77
N GLU A 599 18.96 -9.41 51.73
CA GLU A 599 19.90 -9.57 52.84
C GLU A 599 20.54 -8.23 53.24
N GLY A 600 20.44 -7.91 54.54
CA GLY A 600 20.98 -6.67 55.11
C GLY A 600 20.21 -5.39 54.79
N LYS A 601 19.03 -5.49 54.15
CA LYS A 601 18.21 -4.33 53.74
C LYS A 601 16.81 -4.39 54.34
N GLU A 602 16.24 -3.22 54.58
CA GLU A 602 14.87 -3.09 55.07
C GLU A 602 13.89 -2.94 53.90
N VAL A 603 12.81 -3.73 53.89
CA VAL A 603 11.71 -3.54 52.93
C VAL A 603 10.84 -2.38 53.42
N VAL A 604 10.82 -1.30 52.66
CA VAL A 604 10.11 -0.05 53.02
C VAL A 604 8.73 0.05 52.40
N LYS A 605 8.52 -0.62 51.25
CA LYS A 605 7.25 -0.60 50.53
C LYS A 605 7.13 -1.83 49.65
N GLU A 606 5.92 -2.33 49.54
CA GLU A 606 5.60 -3.43 48.63
C GLU A 606 4.52 -2.99 47.65
N ILE A 607 4.75 -3.29 46.38
CA ILE A 607 3.82 -2.98 45.31
C ILE A 607 3.44 -4.31 44.69
N TYR A 608 2.21 -4.73 44.92
CA TYR A 608 1.67 -5.96 44.38
C TYR A 608 0.53 -5.65 43.41
N VAL A 609 0.67 -6.13 42.18
CA VAL A 609 -0.39 -6.16 41.18
C VAL A 609 -0.75 -7.64 41.00
N PRO A 610 -1.93 -8.07 41.49
CA PRO A 610 -2.37 -9.47 41.42
C PRO A 610 -2.19 -10.07 40.03
N GLY A 611 -1.61 -11.26 40.00
CA GLY A 611 -1.33 -12.02 38.78
C GLY A 611 -0.34 -11.41 37.78
N LYS A 612 0.38 -10.34 38.15
CA LYS A 612 1.38 -9.72 37.26
C LYS A 612 2.74 -9.53 37.93
N ILE A 613 2.79 -8.75 39.00
CA ILE A 613 4.08 -8.32 39.56
C ILE A 613 4.04 -8.11 41.06
N LEU A 614 5.12 -8.49 41.74
CA LEU A 614 5.43 -8.12 43.11
C LEU A 614 6.77 -7.38 43.13
N ASN A 615 6.76 -6.09 43.48
CA ASN A 615 7.98 -5.30 43.63
C ASN A 615 8.23 -4.95 45.09
N LEU A 616 9.36 -5.42 45.60
CA LEU A 616 9.86 -5.15 46.96
C LEU A 616 10.80 -3.95 46.91
N VAL A 617 10.36 -2.82 47.44
CA VAL A 617 11.18 -1.62 47.54
C VAL A 617 11.98 -1.69 48.83
N VAL A 618 13.31 -1.70 48.70
CA VAL A 618 14.24 -1.89 49.80
C VAL A 618 15.13 -0.68 49.99
N ARG A 619 15.43 -0.35 51.25
CA ARG A 619 16.37 0.69 51.69
C ARG A 619 17.39 0.07 52.63
N GLY A 620 18.67 0.23 52.32
CA GLY A 620 19.79 -0.35 53.06
C GLY A 620 21.07 -0.27 52.26
#